data_AF-A0A4Y2RPH0-F1
#
_entry.id   AF-A0A4Y2RPH0-F1
#
_cell.length_a   1.000
_cell.length_b   1.000
_cell.length_c   1.000
_cell.angle_alpha   90.00
_cell.angle_beta   90.00
_cell.angle_gamma   90.00
#
_symmetry.space_group_name_H-M   'P 1'
#
loop_
_entity.id
_entity.type
_entity.pdbx_description
1 polymer ?
#
loop_
_entity_poly.entity_id
_entity_poly.type
_entity_poly.pdbx_seq_one_letter_code
_entity_poly.pdbx_strand_id
1 'polypeptide(L)'
;MLEFSYPKEAKYRATHPLDLVHSDLCGPMPTQIVSGKYYSLTFVDYYSRYSMIYLLSKKDEVLSKLKEYIAMTRNKFGRTLKVLRSDNGGEYSGKEIEDFLKEQGIVHQLTVPYSPQQNGVSERKNRTLIEMTRCLLSEENLPSNILTKPPPSKTK
;
A
#
# COMPACT_ATOMS: atom_id res chain seq x y z
N MET A 1 11.68 14.54 -32.87
CA MET A 1 10.49 14.46 -32.01
C MET A 1 10.05 13.00 -32.03
N LEU A 2 10.41 12.23 -31.01
CA LEU A 2 10.08 10.79 -30.92
C LEU A 2 8.80 10.66 -30.10
N GLU A 3 7.70 10.27 -30.74
CA GLU A 3 6.46 9.92 -30.05
C GLU A 3 6.67 8.63 -29.26
N PHE A 4 6.68 8.73 -27.94
CA PHE A 4 6.56 7.56 -27.08
C PHE A 4 5.09 7.12 -27.08
N SER A 5 4.78 6.12 -27.89
CA SER A 5 3.47 5.44 -27.85
C SER A 5 3.26 4.85 -26.45
N TYR A 6 2.27 5.37 -25.73
CA TYR A 6 1.78 4.78 -24.48
C TYR A 6 1.41 3.30 -24.72
N PRO A 7 1.92 2.35 -23.92
CA PRO A 7 1.48 0.96 -24.04
C PRO A 7 -0.01 0.87 -23.69
N LYS A 8 -0.81 0.39 -24.64
CA LYS A 8 -2.28 0.33 -24.54
C LYS A 8 -2.83 -0.62 -23.47
N GLU A 9 -1.99 -1.44 -22.83
CA GLU A 9 -2.42 -2.37 -21.78
C GLU A 9 -1.40 -2.47 -20.66
N ALA A 10 -1.90 -2.50 -19.41
CA ALA A 10 -1.10 -2.91 -18.27
C ALA A 10 -0.75 -4.40 -18.45
N LYS A 11 0.53 -4.71 -18.71
CA LYS A 11 1.05 -6.08 -18.98
C LYS A 11 0.76 -7.13 -17.89
N TYR A 12 0.10 -6.78 -16.77
CA TYR A 12 -0.23 -7.69 -15.69
C TYR A 12 -1.68 -7.50 -15.26
N ARG A 13 -2.58 -8.35 -15.76
CA ARG A 13 -3.99 -8.40 -15.34
C ARG A 13 -4.12 -9.55 -14.36
N ALA A 14 -4.37 -9.25 -13.07
CA ALA A 14 -4.68 -10.29 -12.10
C ALA A 14 -5.92 -11.04 -12.55
N THR A 15 -5.85 -12.37 -12.58
CA THR A 15 -6.96 -13.23 -12.99
C THR A 15 -7.63 -13.88 -11.80
N HIS A 16 -6.95 -13.89 -10.66
CA HIS A 16 -7.42 -14.46 -9.41
C HIS A 16 -7.04 -13.59 -8.20
N PRO A 17 -7.73 -13.75 -7.05
CA PRO A 17 -7.31 -13.14 -5.80
C PRO A 17 -5.87 -13.51 -5.45
N LEU A 18 -5.12 -12.52 -4.98
CA LEU A 18 -3.72 -12.60 -4.52
C LEU A 18 -2.69 -12.82 -5.64
N ASP A 19 -3.08 -12.74 -6.92
CA ASP A 19 -2.13 -12.67 -8.04
C ASP A 19 -1.29 -11.39 -7.98
N LEU A 20 -1.89 -10.27 -7.55
CA LEU A 20 -1.23 -8.98 -7.41
C LEU A 20 -1.84 -8.21 -6.24
N VAL A 21 -1.02 -7.83 -5.27
CA VAL A 21 -1.40 -6.94 -4.17
C VAL A 21 -0.59 -5.66 -4.27
N HIS A 22 -1.29 -4.54 -4.27
CA HIS A 22 -0.68 -3.22 -4.11
C HIS A 22 -0.48 -2.92 -2.63
N SER A 23 0.68 -2.37 -2.30
CA SER A 23 1.04 -1.92 -0.98
C SER A 23 1.42 -0.44 -1.01
N ASP A 24 0.98 0.32 -0.01
CA ASP A 24 1.28 1.74 0.15
C ASP A 24 1.45 2.03 1.63
N LEU A 25 2.50 2.79 1.98
CA LEU A 25 2.73 3.29 3.33
C LEU A 25 2.53 4.80 3.34
N CYS A 26 1.48 5.25 4.03
CA CYS A 26 1.17 6.66 4.13
C CYS A 26 1.57 7.21 5.49
N GLY A 27 2.42 8.24 5.52
CA GLY A 27 2.78 8.98 6.73
C GLY A 27 4.21 9.56 6.72
N PRO A 28 4.66 10.16 7.83
CA PRO A 28 3.91 10.34 9.07
C PRO A 28 2.75 11.33 8.90
N MET A 29 1.61 11.04 9.51
CA MET A 29 0.51 11.99 9.64
C MET A 29 0.91 13.11 10.61
N PRO A 30 0.52 14.37 10.38
CA PRO A 30 0.89 15.50 11.23
C PRO A 30 0.23 15.42 12.62
N THR A 31 -0.80 14.60 12.78
CA THR A 31 -1.41 14.27 14.07
C THR A 31 -1.49 12.76 14.17
N GLN A 32 -1.28 12.21 15.36
CA GLN A 32 -1.39 10.76 15.59
C GLN A 32 -2.78 10.27 15.17
N ILE A 33 -2.85 9.15 14.46
CA ILE A 33 -4.10 8.53 14.01
C ILE A 33 -4.89 8.04 15.23
N VAL A 34 -4.29 7.10 15.97
CA VAL A 34 -4.79 6.53 17.22
C VAL A 34 -3.57 6.08 18.04
N SER A 35 -3.55 6.33 19.36
CA SER A 35 -2.60 5.74 20.33
C SER A 35 -1.13 5.69 19.87
N GLY A 36 -0.58 6.82 19.42
CA GLY A 36 0.83 6.91 19.00
C GLY A 36 1.15 6.25 17.65
N LYS A 37 0.14 6.00 16.80
CA LYS A 37 0.31 5.53 15.41
C LYS A 37 0.32 6.71 14.45
N TYR A 38 1.33 6.78 13.60
CA TYR A 38 1.55 7.90 12.65
C TYR A 38 1.51 7.47 11.20
N TYR A 39 1.54 6.17 10.93
CA TYR A 39 1.57 5.63 9.58
C TYR A 39 0.40 4.68 9.35
N SER A 40 -0.08 4.65 8.11
CA SER A 40 -1.08 3.70 7.63
C SER A 40 -0.46 2.86 6.51
N LEU A 41 -0.30 1.57 6.75
CA LEU A 41 0.13 0.58 5.77
C LEU A 41 -1.10 -0.10 5.19
N THR A 42 -1.26 -0.06 3.88
CA THR A 42 -2.40 -0.66 3.19
C THR A 42 -1.96 -1.75 2.23
N PHE A 43 -2.66 -2.88 2.23
CA PHE A 43 -2.56 -3.94 1.23
C PHE A 43 -3.89 -4.03 0.47
N VAL A 44 -3.87 -3.90 -0.85
CA VAL A 44 -5.06 -3.91 -1.70
C VAL A 44 -4.91 -4.97 -2.78
N ASP A 45 -5.75 -5.99 -2.74
CA ASP A 45 -5.78 -7.01 -3.79
C ASP A 45 -6.31 -6.43 -5.11
N TYR A 46 -5.58 -6.70 -6.19
CA TYR A 46 -5.93 -6.20 -7.51
C TYR A 46 -7.13 -6.92 -8.12
N TYR A 47 -7.46 -8.15 -7.73
CA TYR A 47 -8.61 -8.83 -8.33
C TYR A 47 -9.91 -8.54 -7.56
N SER A 48 -9.96 -8.97 -6.30
CA SER A 48 -11.13 -8.94 -5.43
C SER A 48 -11.42 -7.57 -4.81
N ARG A 49 -10.46 -6.64 -4.86
CA ARG A 49 -10.52 -5.37 -4.12
C ARG A 49 -10.58 -5.55 -2.61
N TYR A 50 -10.28 -6.72 -2.08
CA TYR A 50 -10.05 -6.88 -0.64
C TYR A 50 -8.93 -5.95 -0.18
N SER A 51 -9.11 -5.31 0.97
CA SER A 51 -8.12 -4.39 1.52
C SER A 51 -7.87 -4.67 2.99
N MET A 52 -6.60 -4.68 3.37
CA MET A 52 -6.14 -4.77 4.77
C MET A 52 -5.37 -3.50 5.11
N ILE A 53 -5.62 -2.97 6.30
CA ILE A 53 -4.98 -1.74 6.79
C ILE A 53 -4.35 -2.03 8.14
N TYR A 54 -3.09 -1.64 8.30
CA TYR A 54 -2.35 -1.67 9.55
C TYR A 54 -1.91 -0.27 9.95
N LEU A 55 -2.13 0.09 11.20
CA LEU A 55 -1.63 1.34 11.78
C LEU A 55 -0.27 1.09 12.42
N LEU A 56 0.74 1.88 12.05
CA LEU A 56 2.12 1.74 12.52
C LEU A 56 2.58 2.99 13.29
N SER A 57 3.42 2.76 14.30
CA SER A 57 4.15 3.81 15.00
C SER A 57 5.40 4.22 14.22
N LYS A 58 6.05 3.27 13.53
CA LYS A 58 7.31 3.47 12.80
C LYS A 58 7.29 2.75 11.45
N LYS A 59 8.16 3.19 10.53
CA LYS A 59 8.29 2.59 9.18
C LYS A 59 8.93 1.20 9.18
N ASP A 60 9.80 0.90 10.15
CA ASP A 60 10.47 -0.40 10.30
C ASP A 60 9.50 -1.55 10.65
N GLU A 61 8.28 -1.24 11.09
CA GLU A 61 7.22 -2.23 11.35
C GLU A 61 6.64 -2.85 10.05
N VAL A 62 6.96 -2.31 8.87
CA VAL A 62 6.40 -2.76 7.57
C VAL A 62 6.66 -4.25 7.31
N LEU A 63 7.89 -4.74 7.50
CA LEU A 63 8.23 -6.14 7.26
C LEU A 63 7.44 -7.08 8.20
N SER A 64 7.29 -6.68 9.47
CA SER A 64 6.52 -7.45 10.45
C SER A 64 5.06 -7.60 9.99
N LYS A 65 4.43 -6.51 9.54
CA LYS A 65 3.05 -6.54 9.06
C LYS A 65 2.87 -7.22 7.71
N LEU A 66 3.87 -7.15 6.84
CA LEU A 66 3.88 -7.92 5.59
C LEU A 66 3.90 -9.44 5.86
N LYS A 67 4.74 -9.90 6.80
CA LYS A 67 4.77 -11.30 7.25
C LYS A 67 3.41 -11.75 7.80
N GLU A 68 2.81 -10.93 8.66
CA GLU A 68 1.48 -11.17 9.23
C GLU A 68 0.41 -11.30 8.13
N TYR A 69 0.42 -10.38 7.16
CA TYR A 69 -0.53 -10.38 6.05
C TYR A 69 -0.39 -11.63 5.16
N ILE A 70 0.84 -12.04 4.82
CA ILE A 70 1.08 -13.24 4.00
C ILE A 70 0.64 -14.51 4.76
N ALA A 71 0.94 -14.61 6.06
CA ALA A 71 0.51 -15.75 6.87
C ALA A 71 -1.04 -15.82 6.95
N MET A 72 -1.69 -14.68 7.17
CA MET A 72 -3.15 -14.57 7.22
C MET A 72 -3.79 -14.97 5.88
N THR A 73 -3.27 -14.49 4.74
CA THR A 73 -3.84 -14.82 3.43
C THR A 73 -3.75 -16.32 3.12
N ARG A 74 -2.64 -16.96 3.49
CA ARG A 74 -2.48 -18.41 3.37
C ARG A 74 -3.47 -19.17 4.24
N ASN A 75 -3.60 -18.80 5.51
CA ASN A 75 -4.48 -19.49 6.45
C ASN A 75 -5.96 -19.29 6.09
N LYS A 76 -6.38 -18.05 5.81
CA LYS A 76 -7.78 -17.68 5.61
C LYS A 76 -8.31 -18.02 4.22
N PHE A 77 -7.48 -17.87 3.18
CA PHE A 77 -7.92 -18.02 1.79
C PHE A 77 -7.29 -19.22 1.07
N GLY A 78 -6.38 -19.95 1.72
CA GLY A 78 -5.66 -21.07 1.10
C GLY A 78 -4.80 -20.65 -0.09
N ARG A 79 -4.39 -19.37 -0.13
CA ARG A 79 -3.71 -18.76 -1.29
C ARG A 79 -2.48 -17.99 -0.85
N THR A 80 -1.42 -18.08 -1.65
CA THR A 80 -0.18 -17.33 -1.45
C THR A 80 -0.16 -16.13 -2.39
N LEU A 81 0.27 -14.99 -1.86
CA LEU A 81 0.57 -13.79 -2.65
C LEU A 81 1.61 -14.11 -3.73
N LYS A 82 1.35 -13.75 -4.99
CA LYS A 82 2.31 -13.95 -6.08
C LYS A 82 3.18 -12.73 -6.35
N VAL A 83 2.55 -11.56 -6.43
CA VAL A 83 3.23 -10.30 -6.73
C VAL A 83 2.85 -9.24 -5.71
N LEU A 84 3.86 -8.71 -5.02
CA LEU A 84 3.72 -7.50 -4.22
C LEU A 84 4.15 -6.31 -5.07
N ARG A 85 3.29 -5.31 -5.22
CA ARG A 85 3.64 -4.05 -5.88
C ARG A 85 3.63 -2.91 -4.88
N SER A 86 4.75 -2.24 -4.68
CA SER A 86 4.87 -1.06 -3.82
C SER A 86 5.37 0.13 -4.62
N ASP A 87 5.30 1.32 -4.03
CA ASP A 87 6.07 2.45 -4.52
C ASP A 87 7.58 2.24 -4.27
N ASN A 88 8.39 3.15 -4.80
CA ASN A 88 9.84 3.14 -4.60
C ASN A 88 10.24 3.76 -3.25
N GLY A 89 9.37 3.66 -2.24
CA GLY A 89 9.64 4.10 -0.88
C GLY A 89 10.75 3.24 -0.25
N GLY A 90 11.70 3.88 0.45
CA GLY A 90 12.85 3.21 1.05
C GLY A 90 12.47 2.14 2.09
N GLU A 91 11.26 2.20 2.63
CA GLU A 91 10.68 1.19 3.54
C GLU A 91 10.50 -0.19 2.90
N TYR A 92 10.45 -0.30 1.58
CA TYR A 92 10.35 -1.58 0.86
C TYR A 92 11.65 -2.00 0.19
N SER A 93 12.67 -1.14 0.18
CA SER A 93 13.95 -1.36 -0.50
C SER A 93 15.05 -1.91 0.42
N GLY A 94 14.68 -2.37 1.62
CA GLY A 94 15.61 -3.01 2.56
C GLY A 94 15.89 -4.47 2.19
N LYS A 95 17.16 -4.88 2.26
CA LYS A 95 17.61 -6.24 1.95
C LYS A 95 16.78 -7.33 2.67
N GLU A 96 16.39 -7.08 3.92
CA GLU A 96 15.58 -8.03 4.70
C GLU A 96 14.20 -8.30 4.09
N ILE A 97 13.59 -7.28 3.46
CA ILE A 97 12.29 -7.43 2.78
C ILE A 97 12.47 -8.20 1.49
N GLU A 98 13.50 -7.86 0.69
CA GLU A 98 13.81 -8.56 -0.55
C GLU A 98 14.12 -10.03 -0.31
N ASP A 99 14.98 -10.34 0.66
CA ASP A 99 15.35 -11.70 1.04
C ASP A 99 14.12 -12.48 1.49
N PHE A 100 13.28 -11.89 2.34
CA PHE A 100 12.03 -12.51 2.78
C PHE A 100 11.07 -12.76 1.62
N LEU A 101 10.83 -11.79 0.73
CA LEU A 101 9.95 -11.96 -0.42
C LEU A 101 10.45 -13.06 -1.36
N LYS A 102 11.76 -13.13 -1.58
CA LYS A 102 12.42 -14.17 -2.37
C LYS A 102 12.26 -15.55 -1.74
N GLU A 103 12.45 -15.68 -0.43
CA GLU A 103 12.20 -16.93 0.32
C GLU A 103 10.76 -17.40 0.19
N GLN A 104 9.80 -16.47 0.14
CA GLN A 104 8.38 -16.79 -0.03
C GLN A 104 7.97 -17.04 -1.50
N GLY A 105 8.89 -16.86 -2.46
CA GLY A 105 8.61 -16.97 -3.89
C GLY A 105 7.72 -15.84 -4.43
N ILE A 106 7.73 -14.68 -3.76
CA ILE A 106 6.89 -13.52 -4.10
C ILE A 106 7.72 -12.56 -4.95
N VAL A 107 7.18 -12.17 -6.11
CA VAL A 107 7.83 -11.16 -6.97
C VAL A 107 7.53 -9.77 -6.42
N HIS A 108 8.57 -9.00 -6.14
CA HIS A 108 8.44 -7.59 -5.78
C HIS A 108 8.51 -6.71 -7.03
N GLN A 109 7.51 -5.86 -7.22
CA GLN A 109 7.45 -4.87 -8.29
C GLN A 109 7.45 -3.47 -7.69
N LEU A 110 8.42 -2.66 -8.08
CA LEU A 110 8.44 -1.24 -7.73
C LEU A 110 7.72 -0.44 -8.81
N THR A 111 6.79 0.43 -8.43
CA THR A 111 6.18 1.35 -9.40
C THR A 111 7.19 2.43 -9.79
N VAL A 112 7.26 2.74 -11.08
CA VAL A 112 8.07 3.87 -11.56
C VAL A 112 7.45 5.18 -11.05
N PRO A 113 8.25 6.12 -10.52
CA PRO A 113 7.78 7.47 -10.24
C PRO A 113 7.09 8.05 -11.49
N TYR A 114 5.95 8.71 -11.33
CA TYR A 114 5.18 9.32 -12.42
C TYR A 114 4.44 8.35 -13.38
N SER A 115 4.10 7.13 -12.95
CA SER A 115 3.08 6.28 -13.63
C SER A 115 1.78 6.12 -12.79
N PRO A 116 0.93 7.18 -12.70
CA PRO A 116 -0.30 7.15 -11.90
C PRO A 116 -1.26 6.02 -12.29
N GLN A 117 -1.24 5.57 -13.56
CA GLN A 117 -2.14 4.52 -14.02
C GLN A 117 -1.89 3.17 -13.33
N GLN A 118 -0.62 2.89 -12.94
CA GLN A 118 -0.27 1.63 -12.28
C GLN A 118 -0.65 1.59 -10.80
N ASN A 119 -0.73 2.75 -10.15
CA ASN A 119 -1.01 2.90 -8.72
C ASN A 119 -2.42 3.42 -8.43
N GLY A 120 -3.13 3.90 -9.46
CA GLY A 120 -4.39 4.62 -9.31
C GLY A 120 -5.50 3.84 -8.61
N VAL A 121 -5.48 2.50 -8.58
CA VAL A 121 -6.46 1.74 -7.79
C VAL A 121 -6.17 1.80 -6.29
N SER A 122 -4.90 1.64 -5.89
CA SER A 122 -4.48 1.77 -4.50
C SER A 122 -4.67 3.21 -4.02
N GLU A 123 -4.22 4.19 -4.82
CA GLU A 123 -4.34 5.61 -4.49
C GLU A 123 -5.79 6.07 -4.31
N ARG A 124 -6.71 5.64 -5.19
CA ARG A 124 -8.14 5.95 -5.05
C ARG A 124 -8.72 5.33 -3.79
N LYS A 125 -8.41 4.07 -3.50
CA LYS A 125 -8.88 3.42 -2.28
C LYS A 125 -8.34 4.11 -1.03
N ASN A 126 -7.05 4.44 -1.00
CA ASN A 126 -6.43 5.12 0.14
C ASN A 126 -7.04 6.51 0.34
N ARG A 127 -7.41 7.21 -0.74
CA ARG A 127 -8.17 8.45 -0.65
C ARG A 127 -9.56 8.24 -0.05
N THR A 128 -10.33 7.28 -0.58
CA THR A 128 -11.68 6.98 -0.06
C THR A 128 -11.64 6.58 1.40
N LEU A 129 -10.65 5.77 1.82
CA LEU A 129 -10.47 5.37 3.22
C LEU A 129 -10.19 6.58 4.12
N ILE A 130 -9.30 7.48 3.71
CA ILE A 130 -9.00 8.71 4.46
C ILE A 130 -10.24 9.61 4.55
N GLU A 131 -11.00 9.75 3.46
CA GLU A 131 -12.22 10.55 3.42
C GLU A 131 -13.33 9.96 4.31
N MET A 132 -13.54 8.64 4.28
CA MET A 132 -14.51 7.97 5.15
C MET A 132 -14.13 8.13 6.62
N THR A 133 -12.87 7.95 6.99
CA THR A 133 -12.45 8.14 8.38
C THR A 133 -12.61 9.60 8.82
N ARG A 134 -12.37 10.58 7.94
CA ARG A 134 -12.66 11.99 8.25
C ARG A 134 -14.15 12.24 8.49
N CYS A 135 -15.02 11.63 7.69
CA CYS A 135 -16.47 11.74 7.87
C CYS A 135 -16.90 11.17 9.22
N LEU A 136 -16.44 9.96 9.56
CA LEU A 136 -16.72 9.33 10.85
C LEU A 136 -16.19 10.16 12.03
N LEU A 137 -14.98 10.71 11.92
CA LEU A 137 -14.44 11.59 12.96
C LEU A 137 -15.27 12.87 13.11
N SER A 138 -15.74 13.46 12.00
CA SER A 138 -16.58 14.66 12.05
C SER A 138 -17.96 14.40 12.67
N GLU A 139 -18.52 13.20 12.47
CA GLU A 139 -19.80 12.78 13.05
C GLU A 139 -19.69 12.62 14.58
N GLU A 140 -18.54 12.12 15.06
CA GLU A 140 -18.23 11.96 16.48
C GLU A 140 -17.68 13.23 17.18
N ASN A 141 -17.72 14.40 16.52
CA ASN A 141 -17.10 15.66 16.99
C ASN A 141 -15.60 15.54 17.35
N LEU A 142 -14.89 14.59 16.74
CA LEU A 142 -13.45 14.43 16.87
C LEU A 142 -12.71 15.30 15.83
N PRO A 143 -11.53 15.83 16.17
CA PRO A 143 -10.83 16.76 15.28
C PRO A 143 -10.38 16.06 13.98
N SER A 144 -10.72 16.65 12.84
CA SER A 144 -10.50 16.08 11.50
C SER A 144 -9.05 16.18 10.99
N ASN A 145 -8.19 16.88 11.73
CA ASN A 145 -6.75 17.05 11.44
C ASN A 145 -5.92 15.75 11.61
N ILE A 146 -6.50 14.71 12.22
CA ILE A 146 -5.90 13.40 12.49
C ILE A 146 -5.39 12.67 11.23
N LEU A 147 -6.03 12.87 10.06
CA LEU A 147 -5.72 12.15 8.81
C LEU A 147 -5.48 13.06 7.62
N THR A 148 -4.60 14.04 7.75
CA THR A 148 -4.11 14.82 6.61
C THR A 148 -2.90 14.13 6.00
N LYS A 149 -3.01 13.66 4.74
CA LYS A 149 -1.82 13.19 4.00
C LYS A 149 -0.79 14.32 4.06
N PRO A 150 0.47 14.06 4.46
CA PRO A 150 1.51 15.05 4.30
C PRO A 150 1.57 15.46 2.83
N PRO A 151 1.87 16.73 2.51
CA PRO A 151 2.09 17.14 1.12
C PRO A 151 3.12 16.20 0.50
N PRO A 152 2.97 15.83 -0.79
CA PRO A 152 3.92 14.93 -1.43
C PRO A 152 5.32 15.45 -1.16
N SER A 153 6.15 14.61 -0.55
CA SER A 153 7.55 14.94 -0.32
C SER A 153 8.12 15.30 -1.68
N LYS A 154 8.54 16.56 -1.85
CA LYS A 154 9.41 16.95 -2.95
C LYS A 154 10.72 16.21 -2.73
N THR A 155 10.80 14.98 -3.22
CA THR A 155 12.03 14.19 -3.21
C THR A 155 13.06 14.97 -4.00
N LYS A 156 14.20 15.24 -3.36
CA LYS A 156 15.47 15.39 -4.07
C LYS A 156 16.05 14.01 -4.26
#